data_AF-A0AAX3RWE4-F1
#
_entry.id   AF-A0AAX3RWE4-F1
#
_cell.length_a   1.000
_cell.length_b   1.000
_cell.length_c   1.000
_cell.angle_alpha   90.00
_cell.angle_beta   90.00
_cell.angle_gamma   90.00
#
_symmetry.space_group_name_H-M   'P 1'
#
loop_
_entity.id
_entity.type
_entity.pdbx_description
1 polymer ?
#
loop_
_entity_poly.entity_id
_entity_poly.type
_entity_poly.pdbx_seq_one_letter_code
_entity_poly.pdbx_strand_id
1 'polypeptide(L)' 'MKTEAEAFMSALTTLKLCWSIHKSNEAVRKCAGLLKRKFKEHLAYEAMRKIEGSSNPMLVIALAEWELER' A
#
# COMPACT_ATOMS: atom_id res chain seq x y z
N MET A 1 -19.59 7.99 -3.44
CA MET A 1 -18.77 6.75 -3.39
C MET A 1 -17.35 7.15 -3.71
N LYS A 2 -16.35 6.73 -2.91
CA LYS A 2 -14.94 6.95 -3.30
C LYS A 2 -14.62 6.05 -4.49
N THR A 3 -13.85 6.56 -5.45
CA THR A 3 -13.36 5.73 -6.55
C THR A 3 -12.32 4.72 -6.02
N GLU A 4 -12.08 3.63 -6.76
CA GLU A 4 -11.06 2.65 -6.35
C GLU A 4 -9.67 3.27 -6.26
N ALA A 5 -9.35 4.21 -7.17
CA ALA A 5 -8.11 4.98 -7.13
C ALA A 5 -7.98 5.79 -5.82
N GLU A 6 -9.04 6.46 -5.37
CA GLU A 6 -9.03 7.19 -4.09
C GLU A 6 -8.86 6.25 -2.89
N ALA A 7 -9.51 5.09 -2.92
CA ALA A 7 -9.35 4.07 -1.88
C ALA A 7 -7.91 3.52 -1.85
N PHE A 8 -7.30 3.34 -3.02
CA PHE A 8 -5.94 2.87 -3.17
C PHE A 8 -4.92 3.91 -2.67
N MET A 9 -5.05 5.17 -3.07
CA MET A 9 -4.22 6.28 -2.55
C MET A 9 -4.34 6.45 -1.03
N SER A 10 -5.56 6.30 -0.50
CA SER A 10 -5.79 6.31 0.94
C SER A 10 -5.08 5.16 1.65
N ALA A 11 -5.01 3.98 1.04
CA ALA A 11 -4.29 2.84 1.59
C ALA A 11 -2.77 3.05 1.54
N LEU A 12 -2.21 3.58 0.44
CA LEU A 12 -0.78 3.93 0.36
C LEU A 12 -0.40 4.95 1.43
N THR A 13 -1.21 6.00 1.61
CA THR A 13 -1.03 6.99 2.67
C THR A 13 -1.05 6.36 4.06
N THR A 14 -1.98 5.42 4.31
CA THR A 14 -2.07 4.68 5.58
C THR A 14 -0.80 3.89 5.86
N LEU A 15 -0.21 3.26 4.83
CA LEU A 15 1.04 2.53 4.96
C LEU A 15 2.24 3.44 5.27
N LYS A 16 2.32 4.63 4.63
CA LYS A 16 3.35 5.64 4.94
C LYS A 16 3.24 6.16 6.38
N LEU A 17 2.00 6.33 6.89
CA LEU A 17 1.75 6.70 8.28
C LEU A 17 2.16 5.56 9.23
N CYS A 18 1.80 4.31 8.91
CA CYS A 18 2.24 3.13 9.68
C CYS A 18 3.77 3.09 9.80
N TRP A 19 4.49 3.29 8.69
CA TRP A 19 5.94 3.36 8.72
C TRP A 19 6.44 4.53 9.56
N SER A 20 5.83 5.72 9.43
CA SER A 20 6.25 6.91 10.16
C SER A 20 6.12 6.77 11.68
N ILE A 21 5.09 6.05 12.16
CA ILE A 21 4.84 5.78 13.57
C ILE A 21 5.75 4.67 14.10
N HIS A 22 5.81 3.54 13.39
CA HIS A 22 6.48 2.34 13.89
C HIS A 22 7.94 2.21 13.46
N LYS A 23 8.38 3.00 12.47
CA LYS A 23 9.71 2.94 11.84
C LYS A 23 10.14 1.52 11.47
N SER A 24 9.18 0.69 11.05
CA SER A 24 9.38 -0.75 10.84
C SER A 24 8.77 -1.22 9.52
N ASN A 25 9.60 -1.85 8.69
CA ASN A 25 9.15 -2.48 7.45
C ASN A 25 8.21 -3.65 7.73
N GLU A 26 8.40 -4.38 8.83
CA GLU A 26 7.52 -5.49 9.20
C GLU A 26 6.10 -4.99 9.54
N ALA A 27 5.98 -3.87 10.25
CA ALA A 27 4.70 -3.26 10.55
C ALA A 27 3.95 -2.88 9.26
N VAL A 28 4.65 -2.25 8.31
CA VAL A 28 4.08 -1.90 7.00
C VAL A 28 3.61 -3.13 6.24
N ARG A 29 4.41 -4.20 6.20
CA ARG A 29 4.05 -5.47 5.53
C ARG A 29 2.78 -6.07 6.12
N LYS A 30 2.68 -6.13 7.45
CA LYS A 30 1.47 -6.62 8.15
C LYS A 30 0.26 -5.75 7.83
N CYS A 31 0.41 -4.42 7.85
CA CYS A 31 -0.67 -3.50 7.49
C CYS A 31 -1.12 -3.67 6.03
N ALA A 32 -0.19 -3.87 5.09
CA ALA A 32 -0.52 -4.13 3.69
C ALA A 32 -1.32 -5.44 3.53
N GLY A 33 -0.94 -6.49 4.25
CA GLY A 33 -1.68 -7.76 4.29
C GLY A 33 -3.11 -7.65 4.84
N LEU A 34 -3.38 -6.67 5.70
CA LEU A 34 -4.74 -6.35 6.16
C LEU A 34 -5.50 -5.52 5.12
N LEU A 35 -4.85 -4.52 4.51
CA LEU A 35 -5.46 -3.61 3.55
C LEU A 35 -5.79 -4.29 2.22
N LYS A 36 -4.97 -5.25 1.74
CA LYS A 36 -5.23 -5.97 0.47
C LYS A 36 -6.62 -6.60 0.41
N ARG A 37 -7.16 -7.04 1.56
CA ARG A 37 -8.48 -7.69 1.66
C ARG A 37 -9.65 -6.73 1.35
N LYS A 38 -9.40 -5.42 1.32
CA LYS A 38 -10.41 -4.39 1.01
C LYS A 38 -10.57 -4.15 -0.49
N PHE A 39 -9.60 -4.56 -1.30
CA PHE A 39 -9.62 -4.35 -2.74
C PHE A 39 -10.17 -5.60 -3.43
N LYS A 40 -11.14 -5.40 -4.32
CA LYS A 40 -11.74 -6.47 -5.13
C LYS A 40 -11.14 -6.52 -6.53
N GLU A 41 -10.67 -5.38 -7.06
CA GLU A 41 -9.99 -5.37 -8.35
C GLU A 41 -8.53 -5.80 -8.26
N HIS A 42 -8.04 -6.30 -9.39
CA HIS A 42 -6.76 -6.98 -9.51
C HIS A 42 -5.57 -6.05 -9.23
N LEU A 43 -5.63 -4.77 -9.60
CA LEU A 43 -4.47 -3.87 -9.53
C LEU A 43 -4.11 -3.46 -8.09
N ALA A 44 -5.07 -2.90 -7.35
CA ALA A 44 -4.84 -2.46 -5.97
C ALA A 44 -4.52 -3.65 -5.05
N TYR A 45 -5.17 -4.80 -5.27
CA TYR A 45 -4.84 -6.04 -4.56
C TYR A 45 -3.39 -6.48 -4.80
N GLU A 46 -2.96 -6.57 -6.06
CA GLU A 46 -1.61 -7.01 -6.42
C GLU A 46 -0.54 -6.04 -5.91
N ALA A 47 -0.80 -4.73 -5.96
CA ALA A 47 0.12 -3.76 -5.37
C ALA A 47 0.29 -3.96 -3.86
N MET A 48 -0.80 -4.15 -3.12
CA MET A 48 -0.74 -4.43 -1.68
C MET A 48 0.00 -5.75 -1.38
N ARG A 49 -0.21 -6.77 -2.21
CA ARG A 49 0.51 -8.05 -2.13
C ARG A 49 2.02 -7.89 -2.36
N LYS A 50 2.42 -7.07 -3.34
CA LYS A 50 3.84 -6.73 -3.58
C LYS A 50 4.47 -6.03 -2.38
N ILE A 51 3.75 -5.09 -1.75
CA ILE A 51 4.22 -4.38 -0.55
C ILE A 51 4.39 -5.35 0.63
N GLU A 52 3.41 -6.22 0.88
CA GLU A 52 3.44 -7.24 1.93
C GLU A 52 4.63 -8.21 1.77
N GLY A 53 4.96 -8.60 0.54
CA GLY A 53 6.05 -9.51 0.21
C GLY A 53 7.44 -8.87 0.15
N SER A 54 7.56 -7.54 0.17
CA SER A 54 8.82 -6.84 -0.07
C SER A 54 9.71 -6.74 1.17
N SER A 55 11.03 -6.83 0.97
CA SER A 55 12.04 -6.49 1.98
C SER A 55 12.14 -4.97 2.21
N ASN A 56 11.75 -4.17 1.22
CA ASN A 56 11.70 -2.72 1.27
C ASN A 56 10.31 -2.21 0.81
N PRO A 57 9.29 -2.29 1.68
CA PRO A 57 7.93 -1.91 1.33
C PRO A 57 7.79 -0.42 0.99
N MET A 58 8.60 0.46 1.58
CA MET A 58 8.55 1.90 1.30
C MET A 58 8.99 2.25 -0.12
N LEU A 59 9.98 1.55 -0.67
CA LEU A 59 10.35 1.68 -2.08
C LEU A 59 9.20 1.28 -3.00
N VAL A 60 8.52 0.16 -2.70
CA VAL A 60 7.38 -0.31 -3.49
C VAL A 60 6.22 0.67 -3.43
N ILE A 61 5.96 1.27 -2.26
CA ILE A 61 4.94 2.32 -2.10
C ILE A 61 5.29 3.53 -2.97
N ALA A 62 6.53 4.01 -2.92
CA ALA A 62 6.95 5.18 -3.72
C ALA A 62 6.82 4.94 -5.23
N LEU A 63 7.16 3.73 -5.71
CA LEU A 63 6.97 3.36 -7.11
C LEU A 63 5.48 3.31 -7.50
N ALA A 64 4.63 2.77 -6.63
CA ALA A 64 3.19 2.74 -6.87
C ALA A 64 2.57 4.14 -6.92
N GLU A 65 3.04 5.08 -6.08
CA GLU A 65 2.60 6.48 -6.13
C GLU A 65 3.02 7.16 -7.43
N TRP A 66 4.27 6.94 -7.88
CA TRP A 66 4.76 7.47 -9.15
C TRP A 66 3.96 6.95 -10.35
N GLU A 67 3.56 5.68 -10.35
CA GLU A 67 2.74 5.10 -11.42
C GLU A 67 1.33 5.70 -11.50
N LEU A 68 0.77 6.19 -10.38
CA LEU A 68 -0.55 6.82 -10.34
C LEU A 68 -0.55 8.29 -10.76
N GLU A 69 0.59 8.97 -10.63
CA GLU A 69 0.74 10.37 -11.05
C GLU A 69 0.98 10.52 -12.57
N ARG A 70 1.15 9.41 -13.29
CA ARG A 70 1.31 9.35 -14.76
C ARG A 70 -0.03 9.20 -15.47
#